data_AF-A0AAV1ZWN0-F1
#
_entry.id   AF-A0AAV1ZWN0-F1
#
_cell.length_a   1.000
_cell.length_b   1.000
_cell.length_c   1.000
_cell.angle_alpha   90.00
_cell.angle_beta   90.00
_cell.angle_gamma   90.00
#
_symmetry.space_group_name_H-M   'P 1'
#
loop_
_entity.id
_entity.type
_entity.pdbx_description
1 polymer ?
#
loop_
_entity_poly.entity_id
_entity_poly.type
_entity_poly.pdbx_seq_one_letter_code
_entity_poly.pdbx_strand_id
1 'polypeptide(L)'
;MKYLFAFAVFIALAYQATAQSCHLREVDLCIATMIFHYQGSGVPVDESGVESLCESIDETTQCLRNFTNKCMTPVQREVLQLVSEGSEATVKDFCSKGSEVRVKFLKHAKCLGEVHADDSMRDCMVGMQLAIEKVTETQFDKRVGTLCCGFRQFLECGEKLTEQKCGREAVEMGRTIAELAVTELPNVVCNSFDPKSNSCQALLPPKGSTPRGTQSSSQLARLLATALGN
;
A
#
# COMPACT_ATOMS: atom_id res chain seq x y z
N MET A 1 47.86 2.65 -23.34
CA MET A 1 46.53 2.79 -23.97
C MET A 1 45.65 1.57 -23.81
N LYS A 2 46.07 0.34 -24.15
CA LYS A 2 45.27 -0.90 -24.01
C LYS A 2 44.75 -1.16 -22.58
N TYR A 3 45.59 -0.96 -21.56
CA TYR A 3 45.22 -1.12 -20.15
C TYR A 3 44.28 -0.02 -19.62
N LEU A 4 44.40 1.22 -20.12
CA LEU A 4 43.50 2.32 -19.77
C LEU A 4 42.09 2.08 -20.34
N PHE A 5 42.00 1.53 -21.55
CA PHE A 5 40.72 1.15 -22.15
C PHE A 5 40.05 -0.01 -21.40
N ALA A 6 40.82 -1.04 -21.03
CA ALA A 6 40.31 -2.13 -20.21
C ALA A 6 39.83 -1.65 -18.83
N PHE A 7 40.59 -0.76 -18.17
CA PHE A 7 40.21 -0.20 -16.88
C PHE A 7 38.94 0.67 -16.96
N ALA A 8 38.82 1.49 -18.00
CA ALA A 8 37.61 2.27 -18.27
C ALA A 8 36.38 1.38 -18.51
N VAL A 9 36.53 0.26 -19.24
CA VAL A 9 35.46 -0.72 -19.45
C VAL A 9 35.07 -1.40 -18.15
N PHE A 10 36.02 -1.80 -17.30
CA PHE A 10 35.72 -2.37 -15.98
C PHE A 10 34.98 -1.39 -15.07
N ILE A 11 35.39 -0.11 -15.05
CA ILE A 11 34.69 0.93 -14.29
C ILE A 11 33.26 1.13 -14.83
N ALA A 12 33.08 1.19 -16.15
CA ALA A 12 31.76 1.35 -16.75
C ALA A 12 30.82 0.17 -16.45
N LEU A 13 31.34 -1.06 -16.50
CA LEU A 13 30.57 -2.27 -16.15
C LEU A 13 30.22 -2.32 -14.65
N ALA A 14 31.16 -1.96 -13.77
CA ALA A 14 30.90 -1.86 -12.34
C ALA A 14 29.82 -0.80 -12.05
N TYR A 15 29.89 0.36 -12.71
CA TYR A 15 28.93 1.44 -12.57
C TYR A 15 27.53 1.04 -13.06
N GLN A 16 27.45 0.35 -14.21
CA GLN A 16 26.19 -0.20 -14.74
C GLN A 16 25.59 -1.26 -13.80
N ALA A 17 26.40 -2.18 -13.27
CA ALA A 17 25.93 -3.20 -12.33
C ALA A 17 25.37 -2.58 -11.04
N THR A 18 26.03 -1.55 -10.48
CA THR A 18 25.51 -0.80 -9.33
C THR A 18 24.24 -0.01 -9.67
N ALA A 19 24.20 0.67 -10.82
CA ALA A 19 23.05 1.46 -11.25
C ALA A 19 21.81 0.59 -11.45
N GLN A 20 21.97 -0.62 -11.97
CA GLN A 20 20.86 -1.56 -12.16
C GLN A 20 20.28 -2.04 -10.83
N SER A 21 21.14 -2.31 -9.83
CA SER A 21 20.70 -2.72 -8.48
C SER A 21 20.07 -1.62 -7.62
N CYS A 22 20.14 -0.36 -8.07
CA CYS A 22 19.52 0.79 -7.39
C CYS A 22 18.37 1.41 -8.21
N HIS A 23 17.89 0.69 -9.21
CA HIS A 23 16.68 1.06 -9.93
C HIS A 23 15.44 0.80 -9.06
N LEU A 24 14.40 1.64 -9.16
CA LEU A 24 13.12 1.44 -8.46
C LEU A 24 12.41 0.12 -8.80
N ARG A 25 12.89 -0.58 -9.85
CA ARG A 25 12.39 -1.90 -10.22
C ARG A 25 12.66 -2.94 -9.12
N GLU A 26 13.76 -2.79 -8.38
CA GLU A 26 14.03 -3.67 -7.23
C GLU A 26 13.00 -3.46 -6.12
N VAL A 27 12.53 -2.22 -5.92
CA VAL A 27 11.44 -1.90 -4.98
C VAL A 27 10.14 -2.54 -5.45
N ASP A 28 9.82 -2.42 -6.74
CA ASP A 28 8.63 -3.06 -7.33
C ASP A 28 8.65 -4.59 -7.11
N LEU A 29 9.82 -5.21 -7.25
CA LEU A 29 10.00 -6.65 -7.00
C LEU A 29 9.80 -7.00 -5.52
N CYS A 30 10.28 -6.18 -4.58
CA CYS A 30 10.02 -6.40 -3.15
C CYS A 30 8.52 -6.37 -2.84
N ILE A 31 7.80 -5.38 -3.38
CA ILE A 31 6.36 -5.19 -3.10
C ILE A 31 5.51 -6.25 -3.79
N ALA A 32 5.96 -6.79 -4.93
CA ALA A 32 5.23 -7.81 -5.67
C ALA A 32 4.88 -9.04 -4.82
N THR A 33 5.77 -9.46 -3.90
CA THR A 33 5.53 -10.56 -2.97
C THR A 33 4.26 -10.34 -2.12
N MET A 34 4.07 -9.13 -1.59
CA MET A 34 2.86 -8.77 -0.83
C MET A 34 1.60 -8.80 -1.70
N ILE A 35 1.69 -8.30 -2.94
CA ILE A 35 0.55 -8.27 -3.87
C ILE A 35 0.11 -9.71 -4.20
N PHE A 36 1.06 -10.60 -4.48
CA PHE A 36 0.77 -12.00 -4.76
C PHE A 36 0.20 -12.73 -3.53
N HIS A 37 0.71 -12.44 -2.33
CA HIS A 37 0.14 -12.96 -1.09
C HIS A 37 -1.33 -12.53 -0.93
N TYR A 38 -1.62 -11.24 -1.10
CA TYR A 38 -3.01 -10.73 -1.03
C TYR A 38 -3.92 -11.32 -2.11
N GLN A 39 -3.43 -11.53 -3.33
CA GLN A 39 -4.20 -12.17 -4.40
C GLN A 39 -4.50 -13.65 -4.11
N GLY A 40 -3.57 -14.37 -3.50
CA GLY A 40 -3.71 -15.81 -3.21
C GLY A 40 -4.46 -16.11 -1.92
N SER A 41 -4.23 -15.32 -0.87
CA SER A 41 -4.67 -15.60 0.50
C SER A 41 -5.68 -14.60 1.06
N GLY A 42 -5.78 -13.40 0.47
CA GLY A 42 -6.71 -12.35 0.92
C GLY A 42 -6.41 -11.84 2.33
N VAL A 43 -7.45 -11.35 3.01
CA VAL A 43 -7.37 -10.99 4.43
C VAL A 43 -7.35 -12.27 5.28
N PRO A 44 -6.41 -12.41 6.24
CA PRO A 44 -6.35 -13.59 7.10
C PRO A 44 -7.67 -13.88 7.81
N VAL A 45 -8.06 -15.15 7.85
CA VAL A 45 -9.31 -15.61 8.51
C VAL A 45 -9.04 -16.43 9.77
N ASP A 46 -7.78 -16.78 10.03
CA ASP A 46 -7.33 -17.56 11.18
C ASP A 46 -5.86 -17.28 11.53
N GLU A 47 -5.35 -17.97 12.55
CA GLU A 47 -3.99 -17.80 13.05
C GLU A 47 -2.92 -18.16 12.02
N SER A 48 -3.16 -19.19 11.20
CA SER A 48 -2.22 -19.61 10.15
C SER A 48 -2.13 -18.57 9.04
N GLY A 49 -3.26 -17.94 8.68
CA GLY A 49 -3.30 -16.83 7.75
C GLY A 49 -2.52 -15.62 8.27
N VAL A 50 -2.63 -15.32 9.57
CA VAL A 50 -1.86 -14.22 10.20
C VAL A 50 -0.37 -14.53 10.17
N GLU A 51 0.05 -15.76 10.48
CA GLU A 51 1.45 -16.16 10.40
C GLU A 51 2.01 -15.98 8.98
N SER A 52 1.28 -16.46 7.96
CA SER A 52 1.69 -16.34 6.57
C SER A 52 1.75 -14.88 6.07
N LEU A 53 0.82 -14.03 6.51
CA LEU A 53 0.87 -12.59 6.21
C LEU A 53 2.12 -11.95 6.84
N CYS A 54 2.41 -12.27 8.11
CA CYS A 54 3.56 -11.73 8.82
C CYS A 54 4.90 -12.19 8.24
N GLU A 55 5.00 -13.42 7.76
CA GLU A 55 6.17 -13.89 7.00
C GLU A 55 6.36 -13.07 5.72
N SER A 56 5.29 -12.81 4.97
CA SER A 56 5.35 -12.00 3.75
C SER A 56 5.76 -10.55 4.02
N ILE A 57 5.28 -9.97 5.12
CA ILE A 57 5.67 -8.62 5.57
C ILE A 57 7.17 -8.59 5.93
N ASP A 58 7.66 -9.60 6.66
CA ASP A 58 9.07 -9.69 7.04
C ASP A 58 9.98 -9.81 5.82
N GLU A 59 9.67 -10.71 4.88
CA GLU A 59 10.41 -10.86 3.62
C GLU A 59 10.47 -9.54 2.82
N THR A 60 9.34 -8.86 2.69
CA THR A 60 9.23 -7.59 1.98
C THR A 60 10.04 -6.49 2.68
N THR A 61 9.96 -6.42 4.01
CA THR A 61 10.70 -5.45 4.82
C THR A 61 12.21 -5.68 4.71
N GLN A 62 12.65 -6.94 4.74
CA GLN A 62 14.06 -7.29 4.55
C GLN A 62 14.56 -6.91 3.15
N CYS A 63 13.77 -7.16 2.11
CA CYS A 63 14.07 -6.76 0.73
C CYS A 63 14.24 -5.24 0.61
N LEU A 64 13.26 -4.47 1.11
CA LEU A 64 13.30 -3.01 1.11
C LEU A 64 14.49 -2.48 1.91
N ARG A 65 14.78 -3.07 3.07
CA ARG A 65 15.92 -2.67 3.91
C ARG A 65 17.26 -2.89 3.20
N ASN A 66 17.42 -3.98 2.47
CA ASN A 66 18.63 -4.23 1.68
C ASN A 66 18.80 -3.18 0.58
N PHE A 67 17.71 -2.82 -0.12
CA PHE A 67 17.71 -1.75 -1.11
C PHE A 67 18.08 -0.40 -0.48
N THR A 68 17.44 0.00 0.62
CA THR A 68 17.64 1.32 1.24
C THR A 68 19.04 1.47 1.83
N ASN A 69 19.59 0.40 2.40
CA ASN A 69 20.98 0.40 2.88
C ASN A 69 22.00 0.59 1.75
N LYS A 70 21.74 -0.01 0.59
CA LYS A 70 22.65 0.02 -0.56
C LYS A 70 22.51 1.29 -1.41
N CYS A 71 21.29 1.79 -1.57
CA CYS A 71 20.96 2.72 -2.65
C CYS A 71 20.52 4.11 -2.17
N MET A 72 20.17 4.28 -0.90
CA MET A 72 19.77 5.59 -0.35
C MET A 72 20.93 6.29 0.37
N THR A 73 20.86 7.62 0.42
CA THR A 73 21.73 8.45 1.27
C THR A 73 21.30 8.36 2.74
N PRO A 74 22.16 8.76 3.70
CA PRO A 74 21.77 8.82 5.12
C PRO A 74 20.50 9.64 5.37
N VAL A 75 20.39 10.84 4.77
CA VAL A 75 19.21 11.71 4.91
C VAL A 75 17.96 11.06 4.33
N GLN A 76 18.07 10.38 3.18
CA GLN A 76 16.93 9.66 2.60
C GLN A 76 16.46 8.52 3.51
N ARG A 77 17.38 7.83 4.19
CA ARG A 77 17.02 6.79 5.18
C ARG A 77 16.37 7.37 6.43
N GLU A 78 16.84 8.51 6.92
CA GLU A 78 16.21 9.21 8.06
C GLU A 78 14.78 9.64 7.73
N VAL A 79 14.56 10.21 6.54
CA VAL A 79 13.21 10.56 6.07
C VAL A 79 12.34 9.31 5.92
N LEU A 80 12.89 8.23 5.36
CA LEU A 80 12.15 6.96 5.22
C LEU A 80 11.75 6.40 6.59
N GLN A 81 12.68 6.37 7.54
CA GLN A 81 12.42 5.91 8.90
C GLN A 81 11.31 6.74 9.56
N LEU A 82 11.39 8.07 9.46
CA LEU A 82 10.36 8.96 10.01
C LEU A 82 8.96 8.65 9.44
N VAL A 83 8.86 8.31 8.15
CA VAL A 83 7.55 7.99 7.54
C VAL A 83 7.11 6.54 7.75
N SER A 84 8.02 5.62 8.10
CA SER A 84 7.72 4.20 8.34
C SER A 84 7.50 3.84 9.81
N GLU A 85 7.99 4.65 10.75
CA GLU A 85 7.96 4.38 12.20
C GLU A 85 6.60 3.92 12.72
N GLY A 86 5.53 4.62 12.33
CA GLY A 86 4.16 4.25 12.72
C GLY A 86 3.72 2.89 12.17
N SER A 87 4.10 2.59 10.92
CA SER A 87 3.78 1.31 10.30
C SER A 87 4.59 0.16 10.90
N GLU A 88 5.84 0.40 11.29
CA GLU A 88 6.66 -0.58 12.00
C GLU A 88 6.06 -0.96 13.36
N ALA A 89 5.50 0.02 14.09
CA ALA A 89 4.78 -0.23 15.33
C ALA A 89 3.52 -1.08 15.09
N THR A 90 2.69 -0.72 14.11
CA THR A 90 1.47 -1.49 13.75
C THR A 90 1.80 -2.92 13.33
N VAL A 91 2.82 -3.12 12.48
CA VAL A 91 3.29 -4.44 12.06
C VAL A 91 3.76 -5.25 13.27
N LYS A 92 4.57 -4.65 14.14
CA LYS A 92 5.08 -5.32 15.34
C LYS A 92 3.95 -5.78 16.25
N ASP A 93 2.98 -4.91 16.53
CA ASP A 93 1.85 -5.25 17.39
C ASP A 93 0.99 -6.34 16.75
N PHE A 94 0.65 -6.23 15.47
CA PHE A 94 -0.14 -7.24 14.77
C PHE A 94 0.56 -8.61 14.67
N CYS A 95 1.85 -8.63 14.33
CA CYS A 95 2.60 -9.86 14.11
C CYS A 95 3.11 -10.54 15.38
N SER A 96 3.09 -9.84 16.52
CA SER A 96 3.43 -10.43 17.81
C SER A 96 2.37 -11.44 18.26
N LYS A 97 2.78 -12.70 18.46
CA LYS A 97 1.87 -13.75 18.95
C LYS A 97 1.26 -13.37 20.30
N GLY A 98 -0.06 -13.47 20.38
CA GLY A 98 -0.82 -13.17 21.60
C GLY A 98 -0.93 -11.68 21.95
N SER A 99 -0.51 -10.75 21.07
CA SER A 99 -0.74 -9.33 21.29
C SER A 99 -2.23 -9.00 21.33
N GLU A 100 -2.58 -7.90 22.01
CA GLU A 100 -3.98 -7.46 22.10
C GLU A 100 -4.58 -7.19 20.71
N VAL A 101 -3.82 -6.56 19.81
CA VAL A 101 -4.23 -6.28 18.43
C VAL A 101 -4.52 -7.58 17.67
N ARG A 102 -3.62 -8.57 17.74
CA ARG A 102 -3.80 -9.87 17.07
C ARG A 102 -5.01 -10.62 17.62
N VAL A 103 -5.17 -10.66 18.94
CA VAL A 103 -6.30 -11.32 19.59
C VAL A 103 -7.64 -10.67 19.19
N LYS A 104 -7.71 -9.34 19.19
CA LYS A 104 -8.90 -8.60 18.73
C LYS A 104 -9.17 -8.84 17.25
N PHE A 105 -8.14 -8.85 16.41
CA PHE A 105 -8.28 -9.13 14.99
C PHE A 105 -8.87 -10.52 14.75
N LEU A 106 -8.30 -11.56 15.39
CA LEU A 106 -8.74 -12.96 15.23
C LEU A 106 -10.20 -13.18 15.65
N LYS A 107 -10.71 -12.39 16.60
CA LYS A 107 -12.14 -12.40 16.98
C LYS A 107 -13.06 -12.05 15.80
N HIS A 108 -12.59 -11.24 14.86
CA HIS A 108 -13.36 -10.75 13.70
C HIS A 108 -12.81 -11.23 12.34
N ALA A 109 -11.67 -11.92 12.32
CA ALA A 109 -10.91 -12.27 11.12
C ALA A 109 -11.75 -12.94 10.02
N LYS A 110 -12.55 -13.95 10.39
CA LYS A 110 -13.44 -14.62 9.42
C LYS A 110 -14.43 -13.66 8.75
N CYS A 111 -15.09 -12.80 9.53
CA CYS A 111 -16.05 -11.84 8.98
C CYS A 111 -15.35 -10.77 8.14
N LEU A 112 -14.18 -10.28 8.57
CA LEU A 112 -13.39 -9.32 7.79
C LEU A 112 -12.92 -9.91 6.47
N GLY A 113 -12.53 -11.19 6.45
CA GLY A 113 -12.23 -11.93 5.23
C GLY A 113 -13.43 -12.01 4.28
N GLU A 114 -14.62 -12.29 4.81
CA GLU A 114 -15.87 -12.31 4.03
C GLU A 114 -16.22 -10.93 3.47
N VAL A 115 -16.05 -9.86 4.25
CA VAL A 115 -16.23 -8.47 3.78
C VAL A 115 -15.26 -8.15 2.66
N HIS A 116 -13.97 -8.49 2.82
CA HIS A 116 -12.95 -8.20 1.82
C HIS A 116 -13.17 -8.98 0.51
N ALA A 117 -13.73 -10.19 0.58
CA ALA A 117 -14.06 -11.00 -0.58
C ALA A 117 -15.36 -10.58 -1.29
N ASP A 118 -16.17 -9.72 -0.68
CA ASP A 118 -17.44 -9.26 -1.24
C ASP A 118 -17.26 -8.19 -2.32
N ASP A 119 -18.06 -8.26 -3.39
CA ASP A 119 -18.00 -7.29 -4.50
C ASP A 119 -18.25 -5.84 -4.02
N SER A 120 -19.01 -5.64 -2.93
CA SER A 120 -19.22 -4.30 -2.34
C SER A 120 -17.93 -3.67 -1.82
N MET A 121 -16.95 -4.48 -1.40
CA MET A 121 -15.64 -3.97 -0.98
C MET A 121 -14.80 -3.56 -2.19
N ARG A 122 -14.95 -4.26 -3.32
CA ARG A 122 -14.33 -3.85 -4.59
C ARG A 122 -14.88 -2.50 -5.05
N ASP A 123 -16.18 -2.26 -4.87
CA ASP A 123 -16.79 -0.94 -5.13
C ASP A 123 -16.20 0.17 -4.26
N CYS A 124 -15.85 -0.11 -2.99
CA CYS A 124 -15.15 0.85 -2.13
C CYS A 124 -13.74 1.20 -2.66
N MET A 125 -13.07 0.27 -3.35
CA MET A 125 -11.74 0.48 -3.94
C MET A 125 -11.77 1.30 -5.24
N VAL A 126 -12.91 1.33 -5.95
CA VAL A 126 -13.04 2.07 -7.22
C VAL A 126 -12.70 3.55 -7.06
N GLY A 127 -13.17 4.20 -5.98
CA GLY A 127 -12.87 5.60 -5.70
C GLY A 127 -11.37 5.87 -5.54
N MET A 128 -10.65 4.93 -4.92
CA MET A 128 -9.20 5.02 -4.77
C MET A 128 -8.47 4.82 -6.10
N GLN A 129 -8.88 3.82 -6.91
CA GLN A 129 -8.31 3.62 -8.25
C GLN A 129 -8.46 4.88 -9.10
N LEU A 130 -9.65 5.48 -9.11
CA LEU A 130 -9.94 6.73 -9.80
C LEU A 130 -9.05 7.89 -9.31
N ALA A 131 -8.82 8.01 -8.00
CA ALA A 131 -7.92 9.02 -7.45
C ALA A 131 -6.47 8.82 -7.90
N ILE A 132 -5.98 7.59 -7.92
CA ILE A 132 -4.63 7.22 -8.37
C ILE A 132 -4.46 7.43 -9.88
N GLU A 133 -5.50 7.17 -10.66
CA GLU A 133 -5.48 7.51 -12.09
C GLU A 133 -5.49 9.02 -12.31
N LYS A 134 -6.25 9.76 -11.50
CA LYS A 134 -6.39 11.20 -11.63
C LYS A 134 -5.13 11.95 -11.20
N VAL A 135 -4.40 11.45 -10.19
CA VAL A 135 -3.25 12.16 -9.59
C VAL A 135 -2.15 12.46 -10.60
N THR A 136 -1.97 11.63 -11.62
CA THR A 136 -0.95 11.82 -12.67
C THR A 136 -1.25 13.03 -13.56
N GLU A 137 -2.53 13.35 -13.71
CA GLU A 137 -3.06 14.47 -14.50
C GLU A 137 -3.34 15.72 -13.64
N THR A 138 -3.32 15.59 -12.31
CA THR A 138 -3.55 16.67 -11.35
C THR A 138 -2.32 17.56 -11.17
N GLN A 139 -2.54 18.87 -11.03
CA GLN A 139 -1.52 19.86 -10.67
C GLN A 139 -0.79 19.45 -9.39
N PHE A 140 0.53 19.63 -9.33
CA PHE A 140 1.39 19.06 -8.29
C PHE A 140 0.93 19.38 -6.86
N ASP A 141 0.57 20.64 -6.60
CA ASP A 141 0.07 21.15 -5.31
C ASP A 141 -1.25 20.51 -4.85
N LYS A 142 -2.02 19.94 -5.79
CA LYS A 142 -3.32 19.30 -5.52
C LYS A 142 -3.23 17.78 -5.44
N ARG A 143 -2.07 17.18 -5.77
CA ARG A 143 -1.91 15.71 -5.83
C ARG A 143 -2.14 15.04 -4.49
N VAL A 144 -1.58 15.59 -3.41
CA VAL A 144 -1.79 15.08 -2.04
C VAL A 144 -3.28 15.13 -1.70
N GLY A 145 -3.95 16.26 -2.00
CA GLY A 145 -5.38 16.39 -1.77
C GLY A 145 -6.21 15.37 -2.55
N THR A 146 -5.93 15.16 -3.85
CA THR A 146 -6.61 14.15 -4.67
C THR A 146 -6.47 12.75 -4.07
N LEU A 147 -5.26 12.33 -3.69
CA LEU A 147 -5.03 11.01 -3.08
C LEU A 147 -5.69 10.89 -1.71
N CYS A 148 -5.57 11.92 -0.88
CA CYS A 148 -6.20 11.92 0.44
C CYS A 148 -7.71 11.84 0.37
N CYS A 149 -8.36 12.59 -0.53
CA CYS A 149 -9.80 12.50 -0.71
C CYS A 149 -10.24 11.09 -1.16
N GLY A 150 -9.49 10.46 -2.08
CA GLY A 150 -9.75 9.09 -2.52
C GLY A 150 -9.57 8.06 -1.40
N PHE A 151 -8.49 8.19 -0.62
CA PHE A 151 -8.21 7.34 0.53
C PHE A 151 -9.29 7.44 1.61
N ARG A 152 -9.70 8.66 1.96
CA ARG A 152 -10.73 8.90 2.98
C ARG A 152 -12.10 8.39 2.54
N GLN A 153 -12.42 8.49 1.25
CA GLN A 153 -13.64 7.89 0.69
C GLN A 153 -13.59 6.36 0.76
N PHE A 154 -12.45 5.74 0.45
CA PHE A 154 -12.24 4.30 0.58
C PHE A 154 -12.43 3.84 2.03
N LEU A 155 -11.78 4.51 2.99
CA LEU A 155 -11.90 4.18 4.41
C LEU A 155 -13.34 4.30 4.91
N GLU A 156 -14.02 5.42 4.62
CA GLU A 156 -15.42 5.61 5.06
C GLU A 156 -16.34 4.52 4.50
N CYS A 157 -16.13 4.13 3.24
CA CYS A 157 -16.89 3.05 2.60
C CYS A 157 -16.63 1.69 3.26
N GLY A 158 -15.36 1.32 3.45
CA GLY A 158 -14.95 0.07 4.07
C GLY A 158 -15.38 -0.04 5.54
N GLU A 159 -15.26 1.04 6.30
CA GLU A 159 -15.70 1.12 7.70
C GLU A 159 -17.22 0.92 7.81
N LYS A 160 -18.01 1.59 6.95
CA LYS A 160 -19.45 1.43 6.92
C LYS A 160 -19.86 0.00 6.54
N LEU A 161 -19.22 -0.59 5.54
CA LEU A 161 -19.49 -1.96 5.12
C LEU A 161 -19.15 -2.96 6.24
N THR A 162 -18.03 -2.75 6.92
CA THR A 162 -17.58 -3.55 8.06
C THR A 162 -18.53 -3.42 9.25
N GLU A 163 -18.95 -2.19 9.60
CA GLU A 163 -19.90 -1.97 10.70
C GLU A 163 -21.24 -2.68 10.42
N GLN A 164 -21.71 -2.62 9.17
CA GLN A 164 -22.96 -3.25 8.75
C GLN A 164 -22.92 -4.78 8.80
N LYS A 165 -21.78 -5.39 8.41
CA LYS A 165 -21.66 -6.85 8.27
C LYS A 165 -21.08 -7.53 9.51
N CYS A 166 -20.09 -6.92 10.14
CA CYS A 166 -19.31 -7.50 11.23
C CYS A 166 -19.53 -6.80 12.59
N GLY A 167 -20.29 -5.71 12.60
CA GLY A 167 -20.54 -4.90 13.79
C GLY A 167 -19.44 -3.88 14.07
N ARG A 168 -19.75 -2.94 14.96
CA ARG A 168 -18.90 -1.78 15.25
C ARG A 168 -17.54 -2.13 15.84
N GLU A 169 -17.45 -3.21 16.62
CA GLU A 169 -16.18 -3.69 17.20
C GLU A 169 -15.16 -4.13 16.13
N ALA A 170 -15.63 -4.57 14.96
CA ALA A 170 -14.77 -5.03 13.87
C ALA A 170 -14.17 -3.88 13.05
N VAL A 171 -14.73 -2.66 13.14
CA VAL A 171 -14.33 -1.51 12.32
C VAL A 171 -12.87 -1.13 12.58
N GLU A 172 -12.45 -1.12 13.84
CA GLU A 172 -11.06 -0.84 14.22
C GLU A 172 -10.10 -1.86 13.58
N MET A 173 -10.48 -3.14 13.59
CA MET A 173 -9.66 -4.21 13.01
C MET A 173 -9.62 -4.14 11.48
N GLY A 174 -10.71 -3.72 10.83
CA GLY A 174 -10.71 -3.41 9.40
C GLY A 174 -9.74 -2.27 9.05
N ARG A 175 -9.66 -1.25 9.90
CA ARG A 175 -8.69 -0.14 9.73
C ARG A 175 -7.25 -0.62 9.89
N THR A 176 -6.95 -1.45 10.89
CA THR A 176 -5.62 -2.04 11.07
C THR A 176 -5.19 -2.83 9.83
N ILE A 177 -6.08 -3.60 9.20
CA ILE A 177 -5.77 -4.31 7.95
C ILE A 177 -5.48 -3.35 6.80
N ALA A 178 -6.22 -2.25 6.68
CA ALA A 178 -5.93 -1.23 5.68
C ALA A 178 -4.56 -0.57 5.91
N GLU A 179 -4.20 -0.28 7.17
CA GLU A 179 -2.89 0.29 7.54
C GLU A 179 -1.73 -0.65 7.23
N LEU A 180 -1.89 -1.96 7.44
CA LEU A 180 -0.88 -2.96 7.05
C LEU A 180 -0.66 -2.99 5.53
N ALA A 181 -1.69 -2.67 4.73
CA ALA A 181 -1.60 -2.69 3.27
C ALA A 181 -0.97 -1.42 2.67
N VAL A 182 -1.24 -0.23 3.23
CA VAL A 182 -0.84 1.06 2.62
C VAL A 182 -0.02 1.97 3.53
N THR A 183 0.43 1.49 4.70
CA THR A 183 1.07 2.23 5.81
C THR A 183 0.09 3.07 6.65
N GLU A 184 0.53 3.50 7.83
CA GLU A 184 -0.22 4.42 8.70
C GLU A 184 -0.17 5.88 8.17
N LEU A 185 0.81 6.22 7.32
CA LEU A 185 1.05 7.59 6.89
C LEU A 185 -0.18 8.26 6.25
N PRO A 186 -0.95 7.61 5.35
CA PRO A 186 -2.19 8.18 4.83
C PRO A 186 -3.20 8.56 5.93
N ASN A 187 -3.29 7.81 7.03
CA ASN A 187 -4.19 8.17 8.13
C ASN A 187 -3.77 9.48 8.82
N VAL A 188 -2.47 9.69 8.98
CA VAL A 188 -1.93 10.91 9.58
C VAL A 188 -2.07 12.10 8.64
N VAL A 189 -1.59 11.96 7.39
CA VAL A 189 -1.53 13.07 6.42
C VAL A 189 -2.92 13.47 5.93
N CYS A 190 -3.83 12.50 5.80
CA CYS A 190 -5.13 12.73 5.21
C CYS A 190 -6.25 13.01 6.23
N ASN A 191 -5.94 13.08 7.53
CA ASN A 191 -6.96 13.21 8.60
C ASN A 191 -7.86 14.45 8.42
N SER A 192 -7.30 15.56 7.93
CA SER A 192 -8.05 16.80 7.71
C SER A 192 -8.92 16.81 6.44
N PHE A 193 -8.82 15.78 5.59
CA PHE A 193 -9.58 15.70 4.36
C PHE A 193 -10.92 15.02 4.62
N ASP A 194 -11.99 15.82 4.61
CA ASP A 194 -13.36 15.32 4.66
C ASP A 194 -13.81 14.90 3.25
N PRO A 195 -14.09 13.60 3.00
CA PRO A 195 -14.53 13.11 1.70
C PRO A 195 -15.88 13.71 1.26
N LYS A 196 -16.68 14.25 2.18
CA LYS A 196 -17.96 14.92 1.88
C LYS A 196 -17.80 16.40 1.56
N SER A 197 -16.65 17.00 1.83
CA SER A 197 -16.40 18.41 1.56
C SER A 197 -16.46 18.75 0.06
N ASN A 198 -16.87 19.97 -0.25
CA ASN A 198 -16.85 20.48 -1.64
C ASN A 198 -15.43 20.47 -2.22
N SER A 199 -14.40 20.65 -1.38
CA SER A 199 -13.00 20.59 -1.80
C SER A 199 -12.62 19.20 -2.30
N CYS A 200 -12.96 18.15 -1.55
CA CYS A 200 -12.70 16.77 -1.99
C CYS A 200 -13.51 16.38 -3.22
N GLN A 201 -14.79 16.76 -3.26
CA GLN A 201 -15.65 16.47 -4.42
C GLN A 201 -15.13 17.13 -5.70
N ALA A 202 -14.51 18.30 -5.61
CA ALA A 202 -13.91 18.99 -6.76
C ALA A 202 -12.58 18.37 -7.23
N LEU A 203 -11.88 17.63 -6.36
CA LEU A 203 -10.59 17.00 -6.66
C LEU A 203 -10.72 15.59 -7.24
N LEU A 204 -11.86 14.93 -7.00
CA LEU A 204 -12.13 13.56 -7.43
C LEU A 204 -12.92 13.52 -8.75
N PRO A 205 -12.79 12.44 -9.54
CA PRO A 205 -13.65 12.21 -10.70
C PRO A 205 -15.15 12.18 -10.30
N PRO A 206 -16.06 12.51 -11.23
CA PRO A 206 -17.50 12.47 -10.97
C PRO A 206 -17.98 11.11 -10.45
N LYS A 207 -18.99 11.10 -9.57
CA LYS A 207 -19.62 9.86 -9.09
C LYS A 207 -20.11 9.02 -10.29
N GLY A 208 -19.83 7.72 -10.25
CA GLY A 208 -20.16 6.79 -11.34
C GLY A 208 -19.11 6.71 -12.46
N SER A 209 -17.99 7.42 -12.34
CA SER A 209 -16.83 7.21 -13.22
C SER A 209 -16.30 5.78 -13.08
N THR A 210 -15.82 5.21 -14.18
CA THR A 210 -15.17 3.90 -14.19
C THR A 210 -13.65 4.03 -14.34
N PRO A 211 -12.85 3.26 -13.58
CA PRO A 211 -11.40 3.20 -13.76
C PRO A 211 -11.03 2.78 -15.19
N ARG A 212 -9.92 3.30 -15.73
CA ARG A 212 -9.32 2.82 -16.97
C ARG A 212 -8.64 1.47 -16.78
N GLY A 213 -8.32 1.11 -15.54
CA GLY A 213 -7.75 -0.19 -15.18
C GLY A 213 -6.38 -0.40 -15.84
N THR A 214 -6.21 -1.54 -16.51
CA THR A 214 -4.95 -1.89 -17.21
C THR A 214 -4.54 -0.93 -18.31
N GLN A 215 -5.44 -0.06 -18.79
CA GLN A 215 -5.18 0.97 -19.81
C GLN A 215 -4.72 2.32 -19.21
N SER A 216 -4.62 2.43 -17.89
CA SER A 216 -4.16 3.65 -17.22
C SER A 216 -2.71 4.00 -17.58
N SER A 217 -2.40 5.29 -17.67
CA SER A 217 -1.03 5.78 -17.80
C SER A 217 -0.21 5.64 -16.51
N SER A 218 -0.87 5.42 -15.36
CA SER A 218 -0.24 5.18 -14.07
C SER A 218 0.11 3.71 -13.89
N GLN A 219 1.40 3.39 -13.67
CA GLN A 219 1.85 2.01 -13.41
C GLN A 219 1.19 1.46 -12.14
N LEU A 220 1.06 2.28 -11.09
CA LEU A 220 0.41 1.90 -9.85
C LEU A 220 -1.08 1.60 -10.07
N ALA A 221 -1.78 2.40 -10.89
CA ALA A 221 -3.17 2.12 -11.21
C ALA A 221 -3.32 0.77 -11.95
N ARG A 222 -2.41 0.46 -12.87
CA ARG A 222 -2.41 -0.83 -13.60
C ARG A 222 -2.15 -2.03 -12.68
N LEU A 223 -1.23 -1.88 -11.72
CA LEU A 223 -0.96 -2.90 -10.70
C LEU A 223 -2.19 -3.15 -9.82
N LEU A 224 -2.81 -2.07 -9.32
CA LEU A 224 -4.04 -2.17 -8.54
C LEU A 224 -5.19 -2.78 -9.33
N ALA A 225 -5.30 -2.47 -10.62
CA ALA A 225 -6.32 -3.05 -11.49
C ALA A 225 -6.14 -4.57 -11.63
N THR A 226 -4.89 -5.02 -11.78
CA THR A 226 -4.54 -6.45 -11.81
C THR A 226 -4.86 -7.13 -10.48
N ALA A 227 -4.59 -6.47 -9.34
CA ALA A 227 -4.92 -6.98 -8.01
C ALA A 227 -6.44 -7.09 -7.79
N LEU A 228 -7.21 -6.13 -8.32
CA LEU A 228 -8.66 -6.04 -8.16
C LEU A 228 -9.42 -6.76 -9.28
N GLY A 229 -8.74 -7.39 -10.23
CA GLY A 229 -9.35 -8.16 -11.32
C GLY A 229 -10.20 -7.33 -12.28
N ASN A 230 -9.78 -6.10 -12.59
CA ASN A 230 -10.45 -5.20 -13.55
C ASN A 230 -9.50 -4.54 -14.57
#